data_AF-A0A3N7C8G9-F1
#
_entry.id   AF-A0A3N7C8G9-F1
#
_cell.length_a   1.000
_cell.length_b   1.000
_cell.length_c   1.000
_cell.angle_alpha   90.00
_cell.angle_beta   90.00
_cell.angle_gamma   90.00
#
_symmetry.space_group_name_H-M   'P 1'
#
loop_
_entity.id
_entity.type
_entity.pdbx_description
1 polymer ?
#
loop_
_entity_poly.entity_id
_entity_poly.type
_entity_poly.pdbx_seq_one_letter_code
_entity_poly.pdbx_strand_id
1 'polypeptide(L)' 'MTTLTLTFNGPETQARQALGGLLQRFRSAYFVERSGNEYAVTTDEATAKELAQQPLWSSRLAPEQAQH' A
#
# COMPACT_ATOMS: atom_id res chain seq x y z
N MET A 1 13.00 5.76 3.52
CA MET A 1 11.65 5.77 2.89
C MET A 1 11.68 4.77 1.76
N THR A 2 10.68 3.92 1.67
CA THR A 2 10.50 2.93 0.61
C THR A 2 9.14 3.12 -0.05
N THR A 3 9.01 2.68 -1.30
CA THR A 3 7.75 2.71 -2.02
C THR A 3 7.34 1.28 -2.33
N LEU A 4 6.10 0.92 -1.97
CA LEU A 4 5.48 -0.35 -2.33
C LEU A 4 4.22 -0.12 -3.13
N THR A 5 3.90 -1.06 -4.00
CA THR A 5 2.57 -1.19 -4.58
C THR A 5 1.72 -2.02 -3.64
N LEU A 6 0.55 -1.49 -3.27
CA LEU A 6 -0.44 -2.14 -2.45
C LEU A 6 -1.69 -2.39 -3.29
N THR A 7 -2.02 -3.66 -3.49
CA THR A 7 -3.17 -4.09 -4.28
C THR A 7 -4.23 -4.67 -3.35
N PHE A 8 -5.46 -4.17 -3.45
CA PHE A 8 -6.59 -4.70 -2.71
C PHE A 8 -7.10 -5.99 -3.38
N ASN A 9 -7.22 -7.07 -2.63
CA ASN A 9 -7.62 -8.38 -3.15
C ASN A 9 -9.15 -8.56 -3.24
N GLY A 10 -9.94 -7.58 -2.78
CA GLY A 10 -11.40 -7.61 -2.82
C GLY A 10 -12.01 -6.75 -3.93
N PRO A 11 -13.35 -6.55 -3.90
CA PRO A 11 -14.05 -5.70 -4.86
C PRO A 11 -13.58 -4.24 -4.80
N GLU A 12 -13.44 -3.59 -5.96
CA GLU A 12 -12.98 -2.19 -6.06
C GLU A 12 -13.83 -1.22 -5.25
N THR A 13 -15.14 -1.46 -5.15
CA THR A 13 -16.07 -0.65 -4.33
C THR A 13 -15.73 -0.67 -2.84
N GLN A 14 -15.07 -1.73 -2.35
CA GLN A 14 -14.61 -1.86 -0.96
C GLN A 14 -13.16 -1.42 -0.76
N ALA A 15 -12.37 -1.28 -1.83
CA ALA A 15 -10.96 -0.89 -1.74
C ALA A 15 -10.77 0.46 -1.04
N ARG A 16 -11.59 1.46 -1.40
CA ARG A 16 -11.54 2.80 -0.79
C ARG A 16 -11.96 2.81 0.68
N GLN A 17 -12.94 1.98 1.04
CA GLN A 17 -13.38 1.83 2.44
C GLN A 17 -12.26 1.18 3.27
N ALA A 18 -11.65 0.10 2.77
CA ALA A 18 -10.52 -0.55 3.41
C ALA A 18 -9.29 0.38 3.51
N LEU A 19 -9.04 1.19 2.47
CA LEU A 19 -7.96 2.19 2.45
C LEU A 19 -8.14 3.23 3.56
N GLY A 20 -9.38 3.67 3.81
CA GLY A 20 -9.71 4.58 4.90
C GLY A 20 -9.29 4.04 6.28
N GLY A 21 -9.31 2.72 6.48
CA GLY A 21 -8.78 2.08 7.69
C GLY A 21 -7.25 2.16 7.78
N LEU A 22 -6.56 1.94 6.65
CA LEU A 22 -5.10 2.03 6.58
C LEU A 22 -4.60 3.47 6.79
N LEU A 23 -5.25 4.47 6.19
CA LEU A 23 -4.91 5.89 6.35
C LEU A 23 -4.99 6.36 7.81
N GLN A 24 -5.96 5.84 8.57
CA GLN A 24 -6.11 6.17 9.99
C GLN A 24 -5.04 5.53 10.87
N ARG A 25 -4.63 4.30 10.53
CA ARG A 25 -3.63 3.51 11.27
C ARG A 25 -2.20 3.93 10.94
N PHE A 26 -1.92 4.22 9.67
CA PHE A 26 -0.61 4.54 9.12
C PHE A 26 -0.56 5.99 8.65
N ARG A 27 -0.66 6.93 9.58
CA ARG A 27 -0.74 8.37 9.30
C ARG A 27 0.50 8.96 8.63
N SER A 28 1.64 8.29 8.78
CA SER A 28 2.92 8.67 8.18
C SER A 28 3.12 8.11 6.77
N ALA A 29 2.22 7.23 6.30
CA ALA A 29 2.30 6.64 4.97
C ALA A 29 1.50 7.47 3.96
N TYR A 30 2.08 7.66 2.78
CA TYR A 30 1.46 8.41 1.69
C TYR A 30 0.94 7.44 0.64
N PHE A 31 -0.37 7.48 0.36
CA PHE A 31 -1.05 6.55 -0.56
C PHE A 31 -1.51 7.32 -1.81
N VAL A 32 -1.21 6.77 -2.98
CA VAL A 32 -1.59 7.32 -4.30
C VAL A 32 -2.35 6.25 -5.07
N GLU A 33 -3.62 6.50 -5.41
CA GLU A 33 -4.42 5.61 -6.27
C GLU A 33 -3.79 5.55 -7.67
N ARG A 34 -3.41 4.34 -8.11
CA ARG A 34 -2.95 4.04 -9.48
C ARG A 34 -4.09 3.53 -10.35
N SER A 35 -4.87 2.62 -9.77
CA SER A 35 -6.07 1.98 -10.35
C SER A 35 -7.09 1.72 -9.23
N GLY A 36 -8.34 1.36 -9.54
CA GLY A 36 -9.41 1.25 -8.54
C GLY A 36 -9.13 0.27 -7.38
N ASN A 37 -8.21 -0.69 -7.56
CA ASN A 37 -7.73 -1.60 -6.53
C ASN A 37 -6.21 -1.51 -6.27
N GLU A 38 -5.48 -0.60 -6.90
CA GLU A 38 -4.01 -0.54 -6.79
C GLU A 38 -3.56 0.84 -6.33
N TYR A 39 -2.68 0.86 -5.34
CA TYR A 39 -2.19 2.08 -4.69
C TYR A 39 -0.66 2.04 -4.57
N ALA A 40 0.00 3.11 -4.97
CA ALA A 40 1.42 3.32 -4.63
C ALA A 40 1.50 3.91 -3.22
N VAL A 41 2.28 3.29 -2.33
CA VAL A 41 2.41 3.69 -0.94
C VAL A 41 3.86 4.00 -0.63
N THR A 42 4.15 5.23 -0.23
CA THR A 42 5.48 5.67 0.21
C THR A 42 5.48 5.81 1.72
N THR A 43 6.37 5.07 2.39
CA THR A 43 6.42 5.00 3.86
C THR A 43 7.80 4.55 4.36
N ASP A 44 8.03 4.47 5.67
CA ASP A 44 9.20 3.81 6.25
C ASP A 44 9.12 2.27 6.17
N GLU A 45 10.25 1.58 6.31
CA GLU A 45 10.33 0.11 6.21
C GLU A 45 9.51 -0.63 7.26
N ALA A 46 9.35 -0.07 8.47
CA ALA A 46 8.57 -0.72 9.52
C ALA A 46 7.09 -0.73 9.12
N THR A 47 6.57 0.42 8.69
CA THR A 47 5.21 0.53 8.16
C THR A 47 5.00 -0.30 6.89
N ALA A 48 6.00 -0.39 6.00
CA ALA A 48 5.93 -1.24 4.82
C ALA A 48 5.76 -2.73 5.19
N LYS A 49 6.47 -3.22 6.22
CA LYS A 49 6.33 -4.59 6.73
C LYS A 49 4.94 -4.83 7.33
N GLU A 50 4.40 -3.86 8.05
CA GLU A 50 3.04 -3.95 8.61
C GLU A 50 1.96 -3.96 7.52
N LEU A 51 2.14 -3.16 6.47
CA LEU A 51 1.27 -3.14 5.29
C LEU A 51 1.30 -4.47 4.53
N ALA A 52 2.47 -5.12 4.49
CA ALA A 52 2.63 -6.44 3.87
C ALA A 52 1.90 -7.58 4.61
N GLN A 53 1.53 -7.36 5.87
CA GLN A 53 0.80 -8.33 6.68
C GLN A 53 -0.72 -8.10 6.68
N GLN A 54 -1.22 -7.13 5.91
CA GLN A 54 -2.66 -6.84 5.89
C GLN A 54 -3.42 -7.93 5.12
N PRO A 55 -4.42 -8.60 5.72
CA PRO A 55 -5.01 -9.81 5.16
C PRO A 55 -5.77 -9.59 3.84
N LEU A 56 -6.30 -8.38 3.61
CA LEU A 56 -7.04 -8.04 2.40
C LEU A 56 -6.18 -7.39 1.32
N TRP A 57 -4.86 -7.25 1.56
CA TRP A 57 -3.97 -6.50 0.71
C TRP A 57 -2.75 -7.31 0.33
N SER A 58 -2.38 -7.23 -0.94
CA SER A 58 -1.13 -7.75 -1.46
C SER A 58 -0.14 -6.58 -1.58
N SER A 59 0.97 -6.64 -0.87
CA SER A 59 2.06 -5.68 -1.06
C SER A 59 3.13 -6.26 -1.98
N ARG A 60 3.57 -5.48 -2.95
CA ARG A 60 4.77 -5.72 -3.70
C ARG A 60 5.68 -4.53 -3.52
N LEU A 61 6.84 -4.71 -2.90
CA LEU A 61 7.86 -3.66 -2.92
C LEU A 61 8.09 -3.29 -4.39
N ALA A 62 8.01 -2.00 -4.71
CA ALA A 62 8.53 -1.58 -5.99
C ALA A 62 9.97 -2.08 -6.00
N PRO A 63 10.44 -2.75 -7.06
CA PRO A 63 11.87 -2.98 -7.16
C PRO A 63 12.49 -1.60 -6.98
N GLU A 64 13.22 -1.39 -5.88
CA GLU A 64 14.22 -0.33 -5.83
C GLU A 64 14.87 -0.42 -7.19
N GLN A 65 14.78 0.65 -7.98
CA GLN A 65 15.40 0.66 -9.29
C GLN A 65 16.79 0.11 -9.04
N ALA A 66 17.04 -1.12 -9.51
CA ALA A 66 18.33 -1.73 -9.42
C ALA A 66 19.17 -0.78 -10.24
N GLN A 67 19.89 0.09 -9.53
CA GLN A 67 20.78 1.07 -10.11
C GLN A 67 21.82 0.24 -10.85
N HIS A 68 21.63 0.13 -12.15
CA HIS A 68 22.62 -0.33 -13.10
C HIS A 68 23.21 0.91 -13.77
#